data_AF-A0A962R1U7-F1
#
_entry.id   AF-A0A962R1U7-F1
#
_cell.length_a   1.000
_cell.length_b   1.000
_cell.length_c   1.000
_cell.angle_alpha   90.00
_cell.angle_beta   90.00
_cell.angle_gamma   90.00
#
_symmetry.space_group_name_H-M   'P 1'
#
loop_
_entity.id
_entity.type
_entity.pdbx_description
1 polymer ?
#
loop_
_entity_poly.entity_id
_entity_poly.type
_entity_poly.pdbx_seq_one_letter_code
_entity_poly.pdbx_strand_id
1 'polypeptide(L)' 'MGWLTAGVEMDMELDPGKEVLVALRRVIRATDLHSRHLARTTGLTAPQMLLLQAIRDSGQVTIGELAREVSLSQATVT' A
#
# COMPACT_ATOMS: atom_id res chain seq x y z
N MET A 1 48.95 2.20 -26.04
CA MET A 1 48.35 3.27 -25.23
C MET A 1 46.93 3.50 -25.72
N GLY A 2 45.91 3.07 -24.99
CA GLY A 2 44.52 3.27 -25.43
C GLY A 2 43.43 2.36 -24.83
N TRP A 3 43.68 1.64 -23.73
CA TRP A 3 42.68 0.72 -23.14
C TRP A 3 42.26 1.10 -21.71
N LEU A 4 42.67 2.29 -21.21
CA LEU A 4 42.40 2.72 -19.83
C LEU A 4 41.15 3.61 -19.66
N THR A 5 40.32 3.80 -20.70
CA THR A 5 39.08 4.60 -20.61
C THR A 5 37.79 3.78 -20.68
N ALA A 6 37.86 2.46 -20.89
CA ALA A 6 36.68 1.57 -20.94
C ALA A 6 36.22 1.11 -19.54
N GLY A 7 36.49 1.89 -18.50
CA GLY A 7 36.17 1.57 -17.10
C GLY A 7 34.96 2.31 -16.52
N VAL A 8 34.24 3.11 -17.33
CA VAL A 8 33.13 3.97 -16.87
C VAL A 8 31.86 3.80 -17.73
N GLU A 9 31.73 2.69 -18.45
CA GLU A 9 30.50 2.32 -19.16
C GLU A 9 30.03 0.93 -18.71
N MET A 10 30.00 0.70 -17.39
CA MET A 10 29.14 -0.36 -16.88
C MET A 10 27.74 0.25 -16.81
N ASP A 11 27.01 0.05 -17.90
CA ASP A 11 25.60 0.38 -18.05
C ASP A 11 24.89 0.21 -16.70
N MET A 12 24.35 1.32 -16.19
CA MET A 12 23.28 1.25 -15.20
C MET A 12 22.07 0.63 -15.90
N GLU A 13 22.12 -0.67 -16.15
CA GLU A 13 20.93 -1.44 -16.41
C GLU A 13 20.06 -1.24 -15.17
N LEU A 14 18.98 -0.48 -15.34
CA LEU A 14 18.07 -0.12 -14.27
C LEU A 14 17.57 -1.43 -13.67
N ASP A 15 18.03 -1.76 -12.46
CA ASP A 15 17.60 -2.95 -11.74
C ASP A 15 16.07 -2.96 -11.70
N PRO A 16 15.39 -3.88 -12.41
CA PRO A 16 13.93 -3.91 -12.47
C PRO A 16 13.32 -4.00 -11.08
N GLY A 17 14.01 -4.62 -10.11
CA GLY A 17 13.60 -4.65 -8.71
C GLY A 17 13.54 -3.27 -8.08
N LYS A 18 14.50 -2.39 -8.37
CA LYS A 18 14.53 -1.00 -7.89
C LYS A 18 13.37 -0.20 -8.47
N GLU A 19 13.04 -0.38 -9.74
CA GLU A 19 11.90 0.30 -10.36
C GLU A 19 10.56 -0.13 -9.74
N VAL A 20 10.39 -1.44 -9.51
CA VAL A 20 9.21 -1.98 -8.81
C VAL A 20 9.07 -1.38 -7.41
N LEU A 21 10.16 -1.28 -6.64
CA LEU A 21 10.11 -0.68 -5.30
C LEU A 21 9.77 0.81 -5.33
N VAL A 22 10.25 1.56 -6.34
CA VAL A 22 9.88 2.96 -6.54
C VAL A 22 8.40 3.08 -6.89
N ALA A 23 7.89 2.23 -7.78
CA ALA A 23 6.47 2.19 -8.14
C ALA A 23 5.59 1.86 -6.92
N LEU A 24 5.96 0.84 -6.14
CA LEU A 24 5.25 0.45 -4.92
C LEU A 24 5.21 1.60 -3.90
N ARG A 25 6.33 2.31 -3.71
CA ARG A 25 6.38 3.47 -2.82
C ARG A 25 5.45 4.60 -3.28
N ARG A 26 5.34 4.83 -4.59
CA ARG A 26 4.41 5.83 -5.14
C ARG A 26 2.96 5.43 -4.89
N VAL A 27 2.61 4.17 -5.07
CA VAL A 27 1.27 3.64 -4.78
C VAL A 27 0.94 3.78 -3.29
N ILE A 28 1.83 3.32 -2.40
CA ILE A 28 1.64 3.43 -0.94
C ILE A 28 1.42 4.89 -0.53
N ARG A 29 2.22 5.82 -1.06
CA ARG A 29 2.09 7.25 -0.75
C ARG A 29 0.77 7.84 -1.26
N ALA A 30 0.35 7.48 -2.47
CA ALA A 30 -0.93 7.94 -3.00
C ALA A 30 -2.10 7.44 -2.13
N THR A 31 -2.06 6.17 -1.71
CA THR A 31 -3.06 5.58 -0.81
C THR A 31 -3.07 6.24 0.56
N ASP A 32 -1.91 6.55 1.16
CA ASP A 32 -1.81 7.28 2.44
C ASP A 32 -2.39 8.70 2.32
N LEU A 33 -2.02 9.45 1.27
CA LEU A 33 -2.57 10.79 1.03
C LEU A 33 -4.09 10.78 0.87
N HIS A 34 -4.62 9.81 0.11
CA HIS A 34 -6.06 9.65 -0.08
C HIS A 34 -6.76 9.28 1.24
N SER A 35 -6.20 8.32 1.99
CA SER A 35 -6.72 7.91 3.30
C SER A 35 -6.78 9.08 4.28
N ARG A 36 -5.74 9.93 4.31
CA ARG A 36 -5.72 11.14 5.16
C ARG A 36 -6.73 12.18 4.70
N HIS A 37 -6.95 12.33 3.39
CA HIS A 37 -7.98 13.22 2.88
C HIS A 37 -9.36 12.77 3.35
N LEU A 38 -9.69 11.49 3.13
CA LEU A 38 -10.94 10.90 3.59
C LEU A 38 -11.12 11.09 5.09
N ALA A 39 -10.10 10.77 5.91
CA ALA A 39 -10.17 10.93 7.36
C ALA A 39 -10.48 12.37 7.79
N ARG A 40 -9.92 13.39 7.11
CA ARG A 40 -10.25 14.80 7.40
C ARG A 40 -11.68 15.16 7.01
N THR A 41 -12.20 14.58 5.94
CA THR A 41 -13.53 14.90 5.41
C THR A 41 -14.67 14.12 6.07
N THR A 42 -14.40 12.89 6.54
CA THR A 42 -15.41 11.98 7.10
C THR A 42 -15.26 11.79 8.60
N GLY A 43 -14.09 12.11 9.17
CA GLY A 43 -13.75 11.78 10.56
C GLY A 43 -13.39 10.31 10.78
N LEU A 44 -13.34 9.49 9.74
CA LEU A 44 -13.11 8.04 9.85
C LEU A 44 -11.66 7.66 9.53
N THR A 45 -11.11 6.73 10.31
CA THR A 45 -9.81 6.13 10.02
C THR A 45 -9.90 5.14 8.86
N ALA A 46 -8.76 4.84 8.22
CA ALA A 46 -8.71 3.84 7.15
C ALA A 46 -9.25 2.45 7.56
N PRO A 47 -8.89 1.89 8.73
CA PRO A 47 -9.51 0.66 9.23
C PRO A 47 -11.03 0.72 9.33
N GLN A 48 -11.59 1.80 9.89
CA GLN A 48 -13.04 1.96 10.02
C GLN A 48 -13.74 2.02 8.66
N MET A 49 -13.15 2.69 7.66
CA MET A 49 -13.70 2.73 6.30
C MET A 49 -13.68 1.34 5.64
N LEU A 50 -12.58 0.59 5.80
CA LEU A 50 -12.48 -0.78 5.27
C LEU A 50 -13.54 -1.69 5.90
N LEU A 51 -13.74 -1.58 7.22
CA LEU A 51 -14.79 -2.34 7.92
C LEU A 51 -16.19 -1.99 7.42
N LEU A 52 -16.49 -0.70 7.21
CA LEU A 52 -17.80 -0.28 6.67
C LEU A 52 -18.03 -0.78 5.23
N GLN A 53 -16.98 -0.81 4.40
CA GLN A 53 -17.06 -1.37 3.05
C GLN A 53 -17.32 -2.87 3.09
N ALA A 54 -16.57 -3.62 3.88
CA ALA A 54 -16.75 -5.06 4.01
C ALA A 54 -18.12 -5.42 4.62
N ILE A 55 -18.62 -4.68 5.61
CA ILE A 55 -19.99 -4.88 6.14
C ILE A 55 -21.04 -4.65 5.05
N ARG A 56 -20.90 -3.58 4.26
CA ARG A 56 -21.83 -3.27 3.18
C ARG A 56 -21.85 -4.36 2.11
N ASP A 57 -20.69 -4.93 1.80
CA ASP A 57 -20.53 -5.85 0.67
C ASP A 57 -20.83 -7.32 1.07
N SER A 58 -20.64 -7.69 2.34
CA SER A 58 -20.71 -9.07 2.82
C SER A 58 -21.99 -9.44 3.61
N GLY A 59 -22.88 -8.49 3.91
CA GLY A 59 -24.16 -8.78 4.58
C GLY A 59 -24.01 -9.18 6.05
N GLN A 60 -24.57 -10.31 6.47
CA GLN A 60 -24.36 -10.84 7.83
C GLN A 60 -23.04 -11.59 7.91
N VAL A 61 -22.04 -10.98 8.57
CA VAL A 61 -20.73 -11.58 8.82
C VAL A 61 -20.39 -11.55 10.30
N THR A 62 -19.58 -12.49 10.75
CA THR A 62 -19.00 -12.44 12.09
C THR A 62 -17.86 -11.42 12.12
N ILE A 63 -17.58 -10.86 13.30
CA ILE A 63 -16.41 -9.98 13.52
C ILE A 63 -15.12 -10.71 13.12
N GLY A 64 -15.05 -12.01 13.43
CA GLY A 64 -14.02 -12.99 13.03
C GLY A 64 -13.63 -12.88 11.55
N GLU A 65 -14.64 -13.06 10.71
CA GLU A 65 -14.53 -13.05 9.26
C GLU A 65 -14.20 -11.65 8.73
N LEU A 66 -14.86 -10.63 9.29
CA LEU A 66 -14.66 -9.25 8.90
C LEU A 66 -13.19 -8.82 9.06
N ALA A 67 -12.57 -9.10 10.21
CA ALA A 67 -11.17 -8.74 10.42
C ALA A 67 -10.22 -9.48 9.46
N ARG A 68 -10.52 -10.74 9.13
CA ARG A 68 -9.74 -11.52 8.16
C ARG A 68 -9.85 -10.93 6.76
N GLU A 69 -11.04 -10.51 6.35
CA GLU A 69 -11.30 -9.88 5.05
C GLU A 69 -10.47 -8.61 4.87
N VAL A 70 -10.41 -7.76 5.90
CA VAL A 70 -9.64 -6.50 5.85
C VAL A 70 -8.19 -6.63 6.35
N SER A 71 -7.70 -7.85 6.55
CA SER A 71 -6.34 -8.15 7.05
C SER A 71 -5.97 -7.44 8.36
N LEU A 72 -6.95 -7.24 9.24
CA LEU A 72 -6.76 -6.66 10.58
C LEU A 72 -6.79 -7.75 11.66
N SER A 73 -6.17 -7.46 12.81
CA SER A 73 -6.34 -8.30 13.98
C SER A 73 -7.75 -8.08 14.57
N GLN A 74 -8.32 -9.11 15.22
CA GLN A 74 -9.58 -8.98 15.96
C GLN A 74 -9.52 -7.85 17.00
N ALA A 75 -8.39 -7.70 17.70
CA ALA A 75 -8.17 -6.66 18.70
C ALA A 75 -8.17 -5.24 18.11
N THR A 76 -7.98 -5.09 16.80
CA THR A 76 -8.07 -3.81 16.10
C THR A 76 -9.50 -3.49 15.67
N VAL A 77 -10.39 -4.49 15.65
CA VAL A 77 -11.78 -4.37 15.19
C VAL A 77 -12.77 -4.24 16.37
N THR A 78 -12.48 -4.90 17.51
CA THR A 78 -13.32 -4.89 18.73
C THR A 78 -13.15 -3.59 19.52
#